data_AF-A0A7Y3NJ08-F1
#
_entry.id   AF-A0A7Y3NJ08-F1
#
_cell.length_a   1.000
_cell.length_b   1.000
_cell.length_c   1.000
_cell.angle_alpha   90.00
_cell.angle_beta   90.00
_cell.angle_gamma   90.00
#
_symmetry.space_group_name_H-M   'P 1'
#
loop_
_entity.id
_entity.type
_entity.pdbx_description
1 polymer ?
#
loop_
_entity_poly.entity_id
_entity_poly.type
_entity_poly.pdbx_seq_one_letter_code
_entity_poly.pdbx_strand_id
1 'polypeptide(L)'
;MDNEILKKVAKLGVLARKQGTIKLDFNRLLTDRSYANQLLSELEGSNDEDLVLLCLSLKVDFGILPATFETRSVKFAEVSPTRYVYSPRG
;
A
#
# COMPACT_ATOMS: atom_id res chain seq x y z
N MET A 1 12.56 1.79 16.20
CA MET A 1 11.98 0.87 15.21
C MET A 1 10.49 0.78 15.48
N ASP A 2 9.67 1.19 14.52
CA ASP A 2 8.22 1.26 14.66
C ASP A 2 7.59 -0.13 14.79
N ASN A 3 6.76 -0.32 15.81
CA ASN A 3 6.04 -1.58 16.06
C ASN A 3 5.13 -1.98 14.88
N GLU A 4 4.70 -0.99 14.10
CA GLU A 4 3.84 -1.21 12.93
C GLU A 4 4.58 -1.89 11.78
N ILE A 5 5.84 -1.50 11.53
CA ILE A 5 6.67 -2.11 10.48
C ILE A 5 6.93 -3.59 10.82
N LEU A 6 7.25 -3.89 12.08
CA LEU A 6 7.47 -5.26 12.54
C LEU A 6 6.22 -6.14 12.38
N LYS A 7 5.02 -5.60 12.65
CA LYS A 7 3.76 -6.32 12.43
C LYS A 7 3.52 -6.61 10.95
N LYS A 8 3.76 -5.65 10.06
CA LYS A 8 3.63 -5.85 8.60
C LYS A 8 4.61 -6.91 8.11
N VAL A 9 5.87 -6.84 8.53
CA VAL A 9 6.89 -7.83 8.17
C VAL A 9 6.53 -9.24 8.68
N ALA A 10 6.03 -9.37 9.91
CA ALA A 10 5.56 -10.64 10.43
C ALA A 10 4.37 -11.20 9.64
N LYS A 11 3.38 -10.34 9.30
CA LYS A 11 2.20 -10.72 8.51
C LYS A 11 2.61 -11.17 7.09
N LEU A 12 3.56 -10.48 6.47
CA LEU A 12 4.16 -10.87 5.19
C LEU A 12 4.78 -12.27 5.29
N GLY A 13 5.55 -12.54 6.35
CA GLY A 13 6.15 -13.85 6.60
C GLY A 13 5.14 -14.99 6.70
N VAL A 14 3.99 -14.75 7.32
CA VAL A 14 2.91 -15.74 7.44
C VAL A 14 2.25 -16.00 6.08
N LEU A 15 1.94 -14.94 5.32
CA LEU A 15 1.29 -15.04 4.02
C LEU A 15 2.21 -15.69 2.97
N ALA A 16 3.47 -15.29 2.92
CA ALA A 16 4.46 -15.88 2.02
C ALA A 16 4.70 -17.38 2.29
N ARG A 17 4.67 -17.80 3.57
CA ARG A 17 4.72 -19.22 3.92
C ARG A 17 3.47 -19.99 3.50
N LYS A 18 2.30 -19.36 3.58
CA LYS A 18 1.03 -19.97 3.12
C LYS A 18 1.01 -20.22 1.61
N GLN A 19 1.62 -19.33 0.82
CA GLN A 19 1.80 -19.54 -0.63
C GLN A 19 2.93 -20.53 -0.96
N GLY A 20 3.63 -21.05 0.05
CA GLY A 20 4.67 -22.08 -0.12
C GLY A 20 5.94 -21.58 -0.82
N THR A 21 6.11 -20.27 -1.01
CA THR A 21 7.01 -19.81 -2.07
C THR A 21 8.45 -19.60 -1.61
N ILE A 22 8.76 -19.03 -0.44
CA ILE A 22 10.15 -18.57 -0.19
C ILE A 22 10.58 -18.69 1.28
N LYS A 23 11.86 -19.06 1.51
CA LYS A 23 12.55 -18.87 2.79
C LYS A 23 12.80 -17.38 3.02
N LEU A 24 11.94 -16.76 3.82
CA LEU A 24 12.03 -15.35 4.18
C LEU A 24 13.07 -15.13 5.27
N ASP A 25 14.06 -14.29 4.97
CA ASP A 25 15.06 -13.84 5.93
C ASP A 25 14.70 -12.43 6.41
N PHE A 26 14.06 -12.35 7.58
CA PHE A 26 13.59 -11.09 8.16
C PHE A 26 14.73 -10.11 8.45
N ASN A 27 15.90 -10.63 8.80
CA ASN A 27 17.03 -9.79 9.14
C ASN A 27 17.58 -9.11 7.88
N ARG A 28 17.68 -9.87 6.77
CA ARG A 28 18.01 -9.28 5.46
C ARG A 28 16.94 -8.35 4.93
N LEU A 29 15.65 -8.65 5.13
CA LEU A 29 14.57 -7.76 4.70
C LEU A 29 14.63 -6.38 5.36
N LEU A 30 15.02 -6.31 6.64
CA LEU A 30 15.11 -5.05 7.39
C LEU A 30 16.42 -4.29 7.16
N THR A 31 17.49 -4.99 6.75
CA THR A 31 18.84 -4.42 6.69
C THR A 31 19.31 -4.19 5.26
N ASP A 32 18.85 -5.01 4.31
CA ASP A 32 19.25 -4.97 2.90
C ASP A 32 18.06 -4.56 2.02
N ARG A 33 18.15 -3.33 1.52
CA ARG A 33 17.13 -2.73 0.67
C ARG A 33 17.00 -3.42 -0.69
N SER A 34 18.10 -3.99 -1.21
CA SER A 34 18.09 -4.70 -2.48
C SER A 34 17.40 -6.06 -2.36
N TYR A 35 17.67 -6.78 -1.26
CA TYR A 35 16.95 -8.00 -0.91
C TYR A 35 15.46 -7.74 -0.68
N ALA A 36 15.11 -6.69 0.05
CA ALA A 36 13.71 -6.31 0.26
C ALA A 36 12.98 -6.02 -1.06
N ASN A 37 13.60 -5.27 -1.98
CA ASN A 37 12.98 -4.95 -3.26
C ASN A 37 12.77 -6.19 -4.14
N GLN A 38 13.76 -7.10 -4.20
CA GLN A 38 13.65 -8.35 -4.95
C GLN A 38 12.52 -9.21 -4.41
N LEU A 39 12.50 -9.45 -3.09
CA LEU A 39 11.49 -10.29 -2.46
C LEU A 39 10.08 -9.71 -2.60
N LEU A 40 9.92 -8.40 -2.38
CA LEU A 40 8.63 -7.74 -2.52
C LEU A 40 8.13 -7.73 -3.97
N SER A 41 9.02 -7.70 -4.96
CA SER A 41 8.65 -7.77 -6.38
C SER A 41 8.28 -9.20 -6.83
N GLU A 42 8.91 -10.21 -6.24
CA GLU A 42 8.55 -11.62 -6.47
C GLU A 42 7.15 -11.91 -5.90
N LEU A 43 6.87 -11.39 -4.71
CA LEU A 43 5.58 -11.53 -4.02
C LEU A 43 4.45 -10.72 -4.66
N GLU A 44 4.77 -9.63 -5.37
CA GLU A 44 3.82 -8.83 -6.15
C GLU A 44 3.20 -9.62 -7.31
N GLY A 45 3.90 -10.65 -7.81
CA GLY A 45 3.38 -11.55 -8.84
C GLY A 45 2.37 -12.58 -8.33
N SER A 46 2.01 -12.56 -7.04
CA SER A 46 1.07 -13.51 -6.46
C SER A 46 -0.40 -13.15 -6.68
N ASN A 47 -1.28 -14.15 -6.75
CA ASN A 47 -2.73 -13.97 -6.96
C ASN A 47 -3.50 -13.56 -5.69
N ASP A 48 -2.81 -13.19 -4.61
CA ASP A 48 -3.41 -12.86 -3.32
C ASP A 48 -3.36 -11.35 -3.11
N GLU A 49 -4.52 -10.71 -3.22
CA GLU A 49 -4.69 -9.26 -3.14
C GLU A 49 -4.17 -8.69 -1.81
N ASP A 50 -4.42 -9.39 -0.70
CA ASP A 50 -3.93 -9.01 0.62
C ASP A 50 -2.40 -9.00 0.67
N LEU A 51 -1.75 -9.96 0.00
CA LEU A 51 -0.30 -10.07 -0.05
C LEU A 51 0.32 -8.95 -0.89
N VAL A 52 -0.27 -8.66 -2.05
CA VAL A 52 0.16 -7.58 -2.95
C VAL A 52 0.06 -6.21 -2.26
N LEU A 53 -1.07 -5.91 -1.62
CA LEU A 53 -1.27 -4.67 -0.86
C LEU A 53 -0.24 -4.51 0.26
N LEU A 54 0.07 -5.60 0.96
CA LEU A 54 1.03 -5.60 2.05
C LEU A 54 2.47 -5.38 1.54
N CYS A 55 2.80 -5.92 0.37
CA CYS A 55 4.08 -5.69 -0.29
C CYS A 55 4.24 -4.23 -0.73
N LEU A 56 3.21 -3.63 -1.32
CA LEU A 56 3.21 -2.22 -1.71
C LEU A 56 3.35 -1.30 -0.50
N SER A 57 2.63 -1.58 0.60
CA SER A 57 2.76 -0.82 1.84
C SER A 57 4.18 -0.87 2.41
N LEU A 58 4.80 -2.05 2.42
CA LEU A 58 6.18 -2.21 2.86
C LEU A 58 7.19 -1.53 1.92
N LYS A 59 6.97 -1.54 0.60
CA LYS A 59 7.80 -0.79 -0.35
C LYS A 59 7.77 0.72 -0.07
N VAL A 60 6.64 1.26 0.38
CA VAL A 60 6.53 2.67 0.82
C VAL A 60 7.25 2.87 2.16
N ASP A 61 7.05 1.99 3.15
CA ASP A 61 7.70 2.09 4.47
C ASP A 61 9.23 2.00 4.37
N PHE A 62 9.76 1.17 3.48
CA PHE A 62 11.21 1.06 3.20
C PHE A 62 11.73 2.18 2.26
N GLY A 63 10.86 3.08 1.80
CA GLY A 63 11.18 4.17 0.87
C GLY A 63 11.59 3.69 -0.52
N ILE A 64 11.37 2.42 -0.87
CA ILE A 64 11.70 1.84 -2.18
C ILE A 64 10.81 2.46 -3.26
N LEU A 65 9.53 2.65 -2.96
CA LEU A 65 8.63 3.46 -3.77
C LEU A 65 8.63 4.90 -3.23
N PRO A 66 8.62 5.92 -4.11
CA PRO A 66 8.40 7.28 -3.67
C PRO A 66 7.03 7.34 -2.97
N ALA A 67 6.98 7.98 -1.80
CA ALA A 67 5.76 8.19 -1.01
C ALA A 67 4.74 9.12 -1.70
N THR A 68 4.85 9.35 -3.01
CA THR A 68 3.96 10.15 -3.85
C THR A 68 2.64 9.46 -4.17
N PHE A 69 2.21 8.51 -3.37
CA PHE A 69 0.78 8.35 -3.12
C PHE A 69 0.42 9.26 -1.95
N GLU A 70 0.62 10.57 -2.11
CA GLU A 70 -0.23 11.49 -1.39
C GLU A 70 -1.64 11.09 -1.82
N THR A 71 -2.37 10.45 -0.91
CA THR A 71 -3.82 10.36 -0.95
C THR A 71 -4.29 11.80 -0.96
N ARG A 72 -4.31 12.40 -2.16
CA ARG A 72 -5.03 13.63 -2.42
C ARG A 72 -6.45 13.24 -2.12
N SER A 73 -6.85 13.48 -0.88
CA SER A 73 -8.23 13.43 -0.44
C SER A 73 -8.94 14.39 -1.37
N VAL A 74 -9.54 13.83 -2.42
CA VAL A 74 -10.38 14.56 -3.34
C VAL A 74 -11.57 14.93 -2.50
N LYS A 75 -11.52 16.12 -1.90
CA LYS A 75 -12.70 16.76 -1.35
C LYS A 75 -13.64 16.90 -2.53
N PHE A 76 -14.60 15.99 -2.65
CA PHE A 76 -15.76 16.21 -3.47
C PHE A 76 -16.38 17.49 -2.93
N ALA A 77 -16.16 18.59 -3.64
CA ALA A 77 -16.88 19.81 -3.36
C ALA A 77 -18.34 19.48 -3.60
N GLU A 78 -19.13 19.39 -2.53
CA GLU A 78 -20.58 19.34 -2.62
C GLU A 78 -21.02 20.58 -3.40
N VAL A 79 -21.31 20.37 -4.68
CA VAL A 79 -21.95 21.37 -5.52
C VAL A 79 -23.37 21.46 -4.97
N SER A 80 -23.60 22.45 -4.11
CA SER A 80 -24.93 22.77 -3.62
C SER A 80 -25.82 23.08 -4.84
N PRO A 81 -26.96 22.39 -5.02
CA PRO A 81 -27.78 22.56 -6.20
C PRO A 81 -28.30 23.99 -6.21
N THR A 82 -27.84 24.79 -7.17
CA THR A 82 -28.33 26.15 -7.37
C THR A 82 -29.79 26.04 -7.80
N ARG A 83 -30.69 26.27 -6.83
CA ARG A 83 -32.14 26.32 -7.03
C ARG A 83 -32.42 27.41 -8.08
N TYR A 84 -32.78 27.01 -9.30
CA TYR A 84 -33.22 27.92 -10.35
C TYR A 84 -34.43 28.70 -9.84
N VAL A 85 -34.21 29.97 -9.46
CA VAL A 85 -35.30 30.90 -9.19
C VAL A 85 -35.80 31.35 -10.56
N TYR A 86 -36.90 30.73 -11.01
CA TYR A 86 -37.62 31.17 -12.19
C TYR A 86 -38.35 32.47 -11.83
N SER A 87 -37.76 33.62 -12.15
CA SER A 87 -38.47 34.90 -12.11
C SER A 87 -39.21 35.08 -13.44
N PRO A 88 -40.55 35.13 -13.48
CA PRO A 88 -41.24 35.53 -14.69
C PRO A 88 -41.09 37.05 -14.82
N ARG A 89 -40.42 37.48 -15.89
CA ARG A 89 -40.58 38.84 -16.45
C ARG A 89 -41.72 38.78 -17.44
N GLY A 90 -42.76 39.59 -17.22
CA GLY A 90 -43.90 39.74 -18.13
C GLY A 90 -45.18 40.01 -17.37
#